data_AF-A0A7V2HK61-F1
#
_entry.id   AF-A0A7V2HK61-F1
#
_cell.length_a   1.000
_cell.length_b   1.000
_cell.length_c   1.000
_cell.angle_alpha   90.00
_cell.angle_beta   90.00
_cell.angle_gamma   90.00
#
_symmetry.space_group_name_H-M   'P 1'
#
loop_
_entity.id
_entity.type
_entity.pdbx_description
1 polymer ?
#
loop_
_entity_poly.entity_id
_entity_poly.type
_entity_poly.pdbx_seq_one_letter_code
_entity_poly.pdbx_strand_id
1 'polypeptide(L)'
;MKVKVLVCGCHSRKLVPENIDLGVLTAELDDDLDIEYAMMHPLLCGSGGNSAMRDLFRASTHDTYFVLAGCEPATQAVYFGDVISESGFPRHRIIPVDIRGMNTEQAAAAVLRAVSEVTAKEESLSVPHGDGFSG
;
A
#
# COMPACT_ATOMS: atom_id res chain seq x y z
N MET A 1 -0.60 9.18 11.59
CA MET A 1 -0.95 8.39 10.39
C MET A 1 0.34 8.09 9.66
N LYS A 2 0.54 6.82 9.30
CA LYS A 2 1.74 6.33 8.63
C LYS A 2 1.34 5.47 7.44
N VAL A 3 1.56 5.93 6.22
CA VAL A 3 1.28 5.14 5.02
C VAL A 3 2.56 4.43 4.59
N LYS A 4 2.50 3.12 4.44
CA LYS A 4 3.62 2.29 3.99
C LYS A 4 3.24 1.64 2.67
N VAL A 5 4.13 1.67 1.68
CA VAL A 5 3.84 1.10 0.37
C VAL A 5 4.64 -0.19 0.17
N LEU A 6 3.94 -1.27 -0.20
CA LEU A 6 4.57 -2.52 -0.62
C LEU A 6 4.35 -2.70 -2.13
N VAL A 7 5.44 -2.67 -2.89
CA VAL A 7 5.47 -2.89 -4.33
C VAL A 7 5.80 -4.35 -4.62
N CYS A 8 4.90 -5.07 -5.29
CA CYS A 8 5.18 -6.41 -5.78
C CYS A 8 5.98 -6.33 -7.07
N GLY A 9 6.98 -7.20 -7.24
CA GLY A 9 7.66 -7.38 -8.52
C GLY A 9 7.04 -8.44 -9.43
N CYS A 10 6.17 -9.31 -8.89
CA CYS A 10 5.61 -10.47 -9.58
C CYS A 10 6.66 -11.26 -10.39
N HIS A 11 7.79 -11.54 -9.74
CA HIS A 11 9.02 -12.12 -10.28
C HIS A 11 9.66 -11.36 -11.45
N SER A 12 9.31 -10.10 -11.64
CA SER A 12 9.62 -9.34 -12.86
C SER A 12 9.10 -10.04 -14.13
N ARG A 13 8.07 -10.91 -13.98
CA ARG A 13 7.51 -11.75 -15.06
C ARG A 13 6.07 -11.42 -15.41
N LYS A 14 5.32 -10.80 -14.49
CA LYS A 14 3.85 -10.67 -14.59
C LYS A 14 3.30 -9.26 -14.35
N LEU A 15 4.14 -8.31 -13.94
CA LEU A 15 3.77 -6.89 -13.79
C LEU A 15 4.30 -6.02 -14.93
N VAL A 16 4.99 -6.63 -15.90
CA VAL A 16 5.70 -5.95 -16.96
C VAL A 16 4.72 -5.66 -18.10
N PRO A 17 4.20 -4.43 -18.30
CA PRO A 17 4.47 -3.86 -19.60
C PRO A 17 5.99 -3.69 -19.67
N GLU A 18 6.58 -3.77 -20.85
CA GLU A 18 8.02 -3.60 -21.07
C GLU A 18 8.58 -2.22 -20.58
N ASN A 19 7.78 -1.39 -19.90
CA ASN A 19 8.03 0.00 -19.52
C ASN A 19 7.79 0.33 -18.03
N ILE A 20 7.64 -0.64 -17.11
CA ILE A 20 7.67 -0.33 -15.67
C ILE A 20 9.05 -0.62 -15.09
N ASP A 21 9.70 0.42 -14.58
CA ASP A 21 10.90 0.30 -13.77
C ASP A 21 10.49 0.33 -12.29
N LEU A 22 10.51 -0.85 -11.66
CA LEU A 22 10.11 -1.02 -10.27
C LEU A 22 11.11 -0.37 -9.30
N GLY A 23 12.38 -0.25 -9.69
CA GLY A 23 13.39 0.42 -8.88
C GLY A 23 13.12 1.93 -8.82
N VAL A 24 12.90 2.53 -10.00
CA VAL A 24 12.50 3.94 -10.11
C VAL A 24 11.17 4.20 -9.42
N LEU A 25 10.15 3.36 -9.66
CA LEU A 25 8.85 3.47 -8.99
C LEU A 25 8.99 3.48 -7.47
N THR A 26 9.79 2.56 -6.93
CA THR A 26 9.93 2.44 -5.47
C THR A 26 10.67 3.65 -4.91
N ALA A 27 11.71 4.14 -5.57
CA ALA A 27 12.44 5.34 -5.15
C ALA A 27 11.54 6.58 -5.19
N GLU A 28 10.77 6.77 -6.26
CA GLU A 28 9.83 7.90 -6.39
C GLU A 28 8.76 7.89 -5.28
N LEU A 29 8.25 6.72 -4.93
CA LEU A 29 7.28 6.57 -3.83
C LEU A 29 7.92 6.75 -2.45
N ASP A 30 9.20 6.40 -2.26
CA ASP A 30 9.92 6.58 -0.99
C ASP A 30 10.27 8.05 -0.73
N ASP A 31 10.38 8.86 -1.79
CA ASP A 31 10.65 10.31 -1.71
C ASP A 31 9.40 11.15 -1.37
N ASP A 32 8.19 10.57 -1.36
CA ASP A 32 6.95 11.28 -1.06
C ASP A 32 6.74 11.50 0.46
N LEU A 33 6.33 12.72 0.84
CA LEU A 33 6.22 13.12 2.25
C LEU A 33 5.07 12.45 3.02
N ASP A 34 4.04 11.96 2.32
CA ASP A 34 2.91 11.27 2.94
C ASP A 34 3.17 9.76 3.12
N ILE A 35 4.29 9.26 2.59
CA ILE A 35 4.72 7.87 2.64
C ILE A 35 5.86 7.73 3.68
N GLU A 36 5.70 6.85 4.67
CA GLU A 36 6.73 6.58 5.68
C GLU A 36 7.92 5.79 5.09
N TYR A 37 7.61 4.86 4.18
CA TYR A 37 8.56 4.21 3.30
C TYR A 37 7.83 3.46 2.17
N ALA A 38 8.55 3.24 1.07
CA ALA A 38 8.18 2.30 0.02
C ALA A 38 9.21 1.17 -0.06
N MET A 39 8.74 -0.07 -0.19
CA MET A 39 9.62 -1.22 -0.41
C MET A 39 9.15 -2.10 -1.55
N MET A 40 10.09 -2.61 -2.33
CA MET A 40 9.81 -3.60 -3.37
C MET A 40 10.22 -4.99 -2.90
N HIS A 41 9.32 -5.95 -3.09
CA HIS A 41 9.61 -7.36 -2.93
C HIS A 41 9.43 -8.10 -4.26
N PRO A 42 10.38 -8.98 -4.68
CA PRO A 42 10.31 -9.65 -5.98
C PRO A 42 9.00 -10.41 -6.22
N LEU A 43 8.43 -11.03 -5.17
CA LEU A 43 7.12 -11.67 -5.24
C LEU A 43 6.43 -11.59 -3.87
N LEU A 44 5.45 -10.70 -3.69
CA LEU A 44 4.73 -10.58 -2.42
C LEU A 44 3.92 -11.84 -2.08
N CYS A 45 3.24 -12.46 -3.05
CA CYS A 45 2.42 -13.67 -2.81
C CYS A 45 3.22 -14.97 -2.65
N GLY A 46 4.55 -14.91 -2.75
CA GLY A 46 5.43 -16.05 -2.51
C GLY A 46 5.68 -16.26 -1.01
N SER A 47 6.28 -17.39 -0.64
CA SER A 47 6.58 -17.71 0.77
C SER A 47 7.39 -16.62 1.47
N GLY A 48 8.44 -16.10 0.83
CA GLY A 48 9.28 -15.02 1.37
C GLY A 48 8.52 -13.70 1.51
N GLY A 49 7.72 -13.33 0.50
CA GLY A 49 6.91 -12.11 0.54
C GLY A 49 5.82 -12.16 1.60
N ASN A 50 5.14 -13.30 1.73
CA ASN A 50 4.16 -13.55 2.78
C ASN A 50 4.79 -13.50 4.17
N SER A 51 6.03 -13.98 4.34
CA SER A 51 6.75 -13.85 5.61
C SER A 51 7.04 -12.38 5.93
N ALA A 52 7.60 -11.63 4.98
CA ALA A 52 7.89 -10.21 5.17
C ALA A 52 6.62 -9.41 5.50
N MET A 53 5.52 -9.63 4.76
CA MET A 53 4.24 -8.97 5.04
C MET A 53 3.73 -9.28 6.44
N ARG A 54 3.81 -10.53 6.91
CA ARG A 54 3.39 -10.88 8.28
C ARG A 54 4.20 -10.13 9.34
N ASP A 55 5.51 -10.05 9.16
CA ASP A 55 6.39 -9.35 10.11
C ASP A 55 6.09 -7.85 10.14
N LEU A 56 5.89 -7.24 8.97
CA LEU A 56 5.52 -5.82 8.84
C LEU A 56 4.14 -5.51 9.45
N PHE A 57 3.15 -6.35 9.18
CA PHE A 57 1.80 -6.19 9.72
C PHE A 57 1.78 -6.30 11.25
N ARG A 58 2.55 -7.25 11.82
CA ARG A 58 2.67 -7.42 13.28
C ARG A 58 3.45 -6.31 13.96
N ALA A 59 4.44 -5.73 13.29
CA ALA A 59 5.24 -4.62 13.81
C ALA A 59 4.54 -3.25 13.69
N SER A 60 3.37 -3.19 13.02
CA SER A 60 2.70 -1.92 12.72
C SER A 60 1.79 -1.43 13.84
N THR A 61 1.60 -0.12 13.89
CA THR A 61 0.80 0.57 14.90
C THR A 61 -0.65 0.76 14.44
N HIS A 62 -1.51 1.15 15.38
CA HIS A 62 -2.93 1.41 15.13
C HIS A 62 -3.21 2.66 14.27
N ASP A 63 -2.21 3.35 13.73
CA ASP A 63 -2.36 4.48 12.80
C ASP A 63 -1.65 4.21 11.46
N THR A 64 -1.23 2.96 11.24
CA THR A 64 -0.58 2.51 10.00
C THR A 64 -1.61 2.11 8.95
N TYR A 65 -1.36 2.53 7.70
CA TYR A 65 -1.99 2.05 6.48
C TYR A 65 -0.95 1.38 5.60
N PHE A 66 -1.36 0.32 4.89
CA PHE A 66 -0.54 -0.31 3.87
C PHE A 66 -1.20 -0.15 2.50
N VAL A 67 -0.47 0.43 1.54
CA VAL A 67 -0.85 0.39 0.13
C VAL A 67 -0.10 -0.76 -0.54
N LEU A 68 -0.84 -1.69 -1.14
CA LEU A 68 -0.28 -2.87 -1.81
C LEU A 68 -0.35 -2.69 -3.32
N ALA A 69 0.76 -2.26 -3.91
CA ALA A 69 0.90 -2.06 -5.34
C ALA A 69 1.28 -3.40 -6.00
N GLY A 70 0.32 -4.01 -6.72
CA GLY A 70 0.49 -5.35 -7.27
C GLY A 70 -0.51 -5.67 -8.37
N CYS A 71 -1.17 -6.83 -8.22
CA CYS A 71 -2.20 -7.29 -9.17
C CYS A 71 -3.59 -6.76 -8.80
N GLU A 72 -4.62 -7.19 -9.51
CA GLU A 72 -6.01 -6.78 -9.24
C GLU A 72 -6.44 -7.05 -7.79
N PRO A 73 -7.22 -6.15 -7.17
CA PRO A 73 -7.66 -6.27 -5.78
C PRO A 73 -8.29 -7.61 -5.41
N ALA A 74 -9.13 -8.19 -6.27
CA ALA A 74 -9.73 -9.51 -6.03
C ALA A 74 -8.67 -10.62 -5.95
N THR A 75 -7.63 -10.53 -6.78
CA THR A 75 -6.50 -11.47 -6.77
C THR A 75 -5.64 -11.28 -5.53
N GLN A 76 -5.36 -10.03 -5.14
CA GLN A 76 -4.65 -9.71 -3.90
C GLN A 76 -5.41 -10.24 -2.67
N ALA A 77 -6.74 -10.09 -2.63
CA ALA A 77 -7.56 -10.58 -1.52
C ALA A 77 -7.47 -12.11 -1.33
N VAL A 78 -7.37 -12.86 -2.44
CA VAL A 78 -7.15 -14.32 -2.38
C VAL A 78 -5.75 -14.64 -1.86
N TYR A 79 -4.70 -14.05 -2.42
CA TYR A 79 -3.32 -14.42 -2.06
C TYR A 79 -2.88 -13.92 -0.67
N PHE A 80 -3.38 -12.77 -0.24
CA PHE A 80 -2.98 -12.16 1.02
C PHE A 80 -3.99 -12.40 2.15
N GLY A 81 -5.14 -13.01 1.85
CA GLY A 81 -6.23 -13.22 2.81
C GLY A 81 -5.79 -13.90 4.10
N ASP A 82 -5.00 -14.97 3.99
CA ASP A 82 -4.47 -15.73 5.13
C ASP A 82 -3.43 -14.91 5.89
N VAL A 83 -2.48 -14.29 5.20
CA VAL A 83 -1.43 -13.44 5.80
C VAL A 83 -2.04 -12.29 6.61
N ILE A 84 -3.08 -11.65 6.09
CA ILE A 84 -3.79 -10.56 6.75
C ILE A 84 -4.59 -11.10 7.95
N SER A 85 -5.23 -12.26 7.81
CA SER A 85 -6.02 -12.86 8.89
C SER A 85 -5.13 -13.27 10.07
N GLU A 86 -3.98 -13.88 9.78
CA GLU A 86 -3.01 -14.37 10.77
C GLU A 86 -2.20 -13.27 11.46
N SER A 87 -2.10 -12.08 10.84
CA SER A 87 -1.41 -10.94 11.44
C SER A 87 -2.29 -10.16 12.41
N GLY A 88 -3.62 -10.29 12.30
CA GLY A 88 -4.58 -9.48 13.05
C GLY A 88 -4.65 -8.02 12.58
N PHE A 89 -3.99 -7.69 11.46
CA PHE A 89 -3.98 -6.33 10.94
C PHE A 89 -5.34 -5.96 10.34
N PRO A 90 -5.86 -4.74 10.59
CA PRO A 90 -7.18 -4.34 10.11
C PRO A 90 -7.24 -4.30 8.57
N ARG A 91 -8.06 -5.18 7.98
CA ARG A 91 -8.27 -5.27 6.53
C ARG A 91 -8.62 -3.95 5.86
N HIS A 92 -9.42 -3.10 6.51
CA HIS A 92 -9.83 -1.80 5.97
C HIS A 92 -8.69 -0.78 5.85
N ARG A 93 -7.51 -1.08 6.40
CA ARG A 93 -6.30 -0.27 6.28
C ARG A 93 -5.28 -0.82 5.29
N ILE A 94 -5.69 -1.84 4.53
CA ILE A 94 -4.92 -2.38 3.42
C ILE A 94 -5.61 -1.93 2.14
N ILE A 95 -4.90 -1.13 1.35
CA ILE A 95 -5.42 -0.49 0.15
C ILE A 95 -4.75 -1.16 -1.06
N PRO A 96 -5.44 -2.07 -1.76
CA PRO A 96 -4.89 -2.73 -2.94
C PRO A 96 -4.92 -1.80 -4.15
N VAL A 97 -3.80 -1.71 -4.87
CA VAL A 97 -3.67 -0.95 -6.12
C VAL A 97 -3.17 -1.91 -7.21
N ASP A 98 -3.91 -2.02 -8.32
CA ASP A 98 -3.45 -2.76 -9.51
C ASP A 98 -2.54 -1.87 -10.34
N ILE A 99 -1.27 -2.25 -10.47
CA ILE A 99 -0.27 -1.54 -11.28
C ILE A 99 0.08 -2.31 -12.55
N ARG A 100 -0.62 -3.42 -12.87
CA ARG A 100 -0.35 -4.21 -14.08
C ARG A 100 -0.66 -3.39 -15.33
N GLY A 101 0.24 -3.48 -16.30
CA GLY A 101 0.07 -2.81 -17.60
C GLY A 101 0.30 -1.29 -17.56
N MET A 102 0.72 -0.74 -16.42
CA MET A 102 1.10 0.66 -16.26
C MET A 102 2.60 0.86 -16.49
N ASN A 103 2.99 1.99 -17.09
CA ASN A 103 4.39 2.45 -17.00
C ASN A 103 4.70 3.00 -15.59
N THR A 104 5.96 3.36 -15.32
CA THR A 104 6.38 3.89 -14.01
C THR A 104 5.54 5.07 -13.54
N GLU A 105 5.36 6.09 -14.39
CA GLU A 105 4.60 7.31 -14.05
C GLU A 105 3.13 7.02 -13.73
N GLN A 106 2.49 6.15 -14.52
CA GLN A 106 1.11 5.73 -14.31
C GLN A 106 0.94 4.95 -13.00
N ALA A 107 1.90 4.07 -12.69
CA ALA A 107 1.91 3.30 -11.45
C ALA A 107 2.12 4.20 -10.24
N ALA A 108 3.09 5.14 -10.31
CA ALA A 108 3.34 6.12 -9.27
C ALA A 108 2.08 6.96 -9.01
N ALA A 109 1.48 7.53 -10.07
CA ALA A 109 0.26 8.31 -9.97
C ALA A 109 -0.92 7.50 -9.40
N ALA A 110 -1.04 6.21 -9.70
CA ALA A 110 -2.09 5.36 -9.14
C ALA A 110 -1.90 5.11 -7.64
N VAL A 111 -0.66 4.84 -7.21
CA VAL A 111 -0.33 4.64 -5.80
C VAL A 111 -0.51 5.94 -5.03
N LEU A 112 0.04 7.06 -5.51
CA LEU A 112 -0.07 8.37 -4.85
C LEU A 112 -1.52 8.81 -4.70
N ARG A 113 -2.39 8.58 -5.70
CA ARG A 113 -3.84 8.82 -5.54
C ARG A 113 -4.43 8.04 -4.38
N ALA A 114 -4.09 6.75 -4.25
CA ALA A 114 -4.58 5.93 -3.14
C ALA A 114 -4.05 6.43 -1.79
N VAL A 115 -2.80 6.90 -1.72
CA VAL A 115 -2.23 7.55 -0.53
C VAL A 115 -2.99 8.81 -0.18
N SER A 116 -3.19 9.72 -1.13
CA SER A 116 -3.93 10.98 -0.89
C SER A 116 -5.37 10.73 -0.45
N GLU A 117 -6.06 9.73 -0.99
CA GLU A 117 -7.41 9.35 -0.56
C GLU A 117 -7.45 8.87 0.89
N VAL A 118 -6.44 8.10 1.32
CA VAL A 118 -6.29 7.68 2.72
C VAL A 118 -6.01 8.87 3.63
N THR A 119 -5.07 9.73 3.24
CA THR A 119 -4.69 10.94 3.99
C THR A 119 -5.89 11.86 4.19
N ALA A 120 -6.61 12.20 3.12
CA ALA A 120 -7.77 13.07 3.19
C ALA A 120 -8.90 12.47 4.06
N LYS A 121 -9.10 11.15 4.00
CA LYS A 121 -10.10 10.47 4.83
C LYS A 121 -9.75 10.54 6.31
N GLU A 122 -8.49 10.28 6.68
CA GLU A 122 -8.03 10.38 8.07
C GLU A 122 -8.10 11.81 8.59
N GLU A 123 -7.71 12.81 7.79
CA GLU A 123 -7.83 14.22 8.15
C GLU A 123 -9.30 14.60 8.43
N SER A 124 -10.22 14.17 7.57
CA SER A 124 -11.66 14.44 7.74
C SER A 124 -12.25 13.81 9.02
N LEU A 125 -11.67 12.71 9.49
CA LEU A 125 -12.06 12.04 10.74
C LEU A 125 -11.41 12.66 11.98
N SER A 126 -10.30 13.39 11.80
CA SER A 126 -9.53 14.03 12.86
C SER A 126 -10.03 15.43 13.25
N VAL A 127 -10.90 16.04 12.43
CA VAL A 127 -11.50 17.35 12.76
C VAL A 127 -12.44 17.17 13.96
N PRO A 128 -12.17 17.80 15.13
CA PRO A 128 -13.15 17.81 16.20
C PRO A 128 -14.37 18.57 15.70
N HIS A 129 -15.54 17.91 15.73
CA HIS A 129 -16.81 18.63 15.65
C HIS A 129 -16.79 19.66 16.78
N GLY A 130 -16.62 20.93 16.42
CA GLY A 130 -16.54 22.01 17.38
C GLY A 130 -17.76 22.00 18.28
N ASP A 131 -17.51 21.89 19.58
CA ASP A 131 -18.51 22.15 20.60
C ASP A 131 -19.12 23.52 20.32
N GLY A 132 -20.44 23.52 20.11
CA GLY A 132 -21.22 24.74 19.94
C GLY A 132 -21.05 25.62 21.17
N PHE A 133 -20.18 26.61 21.06
CA PHE A 133 -20.10 27.72 22.01
C PHE A 133 -21.39 28.54 21.86
N SER A 134 -22.41 28.16 22.65
CA SER A 134 -23.59 28.97 22.85
C SER A 134 -23.31 29.89 24.03
N GLY A 135 -23.12 31.17 23.74
CA GLY A 135 -23.07 32.24 24.74
C GLY A 135 -24.44 32.56 25.33
#